data_AF-A0AAX2V3G1-F1
#
_entry.id   AF-A0AAX2V3G1-F1
#
_cell.length_a   1.000
_cell.length_b   1.000
_cell.length_c   1.000
_cell.angle_alpha   90.00
_cell.angle_beta   90.00
_cell.angle_gamma   90.00
#
_symmetry.space_group_name_H-M   'P 1'
#
loop_
_entity.id
_entity.type
_entity.pdbx_description
1 polymer ?
#
loop_
_entity_poly.entity_id
_entity_poly.type
_entity_poly.pdbx_seq_one_letter_code
_entity_poly.pdbx_strand_id
1 'polypeptide(L)'
;MKVIDGTIASPLGFSADGLHAGFKKRKMDFGWIVSEKPASVAGVYTTNKVIAAPLIVTKTSVKKAGKMKAIVVNSGVANSCTGTQGLEDAYTMQEWTAEKLGVEPDLVGVASTGIIGELLPMDTLKNGLSKLVVNGNADDFAKAILTTDTATKTIAVTETFGRDVVTMAGVAKGSGMIHPNMATMLGFITCDANISSDTLQLALSQNVEKTFNQITVDGDTSTNDMVLVMSNGCTLNEEILPDTPEFDKFSKMLNFVMEELAKKIAKDGEGANKLIQVDVVNAPNDLDARMMAKSVVGSSLVKTAIFGEDPNWGRILAAVGYAGVDVPVDNVDIMIGGLPVMLASSPVSFDDEEMKDIMHDDEVTITVDLHAGHEKGTAWGCDLSYDYVKINALYHT
;
A
#
# COMPACT_ATOMS: atom_id res chain seq x y z
N MET A 1 -14.40 -3.88 15.95
CA MET A 1 -13.26 -4.36 15.14
C MET A 1 -12.17 -4.82 16.07
N LYS A 2 -11.52 -5.95 15.78
CA LYS A 2 -10.44 -6.51 16.61
C LYS A 2 -9.28 -6.96 15.71
N VAL A 3 -8.06 -6.51 16.02
CA VAL A 3 -6.83 -7.02 15.41
C VAL A 3 -6.57 -8.43 15.91
N ILE A 4 -6.19 -9.33 15.00
CA ILE A 4 -5.84 -10.72 15.30
C ILE A 4 -4.49 -11.08 14.69
N ASP A 5 -3.82 -12.07 15.27
CA ASP A 5 -2.68 -12.71 14.61
C ASP A 5 -3.20 -13.56 13.45
N GLY A 6 -2.65 -13.34 12.26
CA GLY A 6 -3.13 -14.00 11.06
C GLY A 6 -2.29 -13.68 9.82
N THR A 7 -2.61 -14.37 8.74
CA THR A 7 -1.99 -14.23 7.42
C THR A 7 -3.02 -13.76 6.38
N ILE A 8 -2.58 -13.55 5.13
CA ILE A 8 -3.47 -13.26 4.00
C ILE A 8 -4.52 -14.36 3.73
N ALA A 9 -4.34 -15.55 4.31
CA ALA A 9 -5.28 -16.67 4.21
C ALA A 9 -6.17 -16.84 5.47
N SER A 10 -6.17 -15.88 6.40
CA SER A 10 -7.04 -15.94 7.60
C SER A 10 -8.53 -15.91 7.27
N PRO A 11 -9.01 -15.13 6.28
CA PRO A 11 -10.42 -15.15 5.91
C PRO A 11 -10.83 -16.52 5.38
N LEU A 12 -12.03 -16.97 5.76
CA LEU A 12 -12.56 -18.29 5.43
C LEU A 12 -12.52 -18.55 3.93
N GLY A 13 -12.06 -19.73 3.52
CA GLY A 13 -11.99 -20.15 2.12
C GLY A 13 -10.87 -19.49 1.30
N PHE A 14 -9.88 -18.86 1.94
CA PHE A 14 -8.62 -18.49 1.29
C PHE A 14 -7.48 -19.42 1.68
N SER A 15 -6.54 -19.57 0.75
CA SER A 15 -5.24 -20.19 0.96
C SER A 15 -4.17 -19.37 0.26
N ALA A 16 -2.92 -19.52 0.68
CA ALA A 16 -1.79 -18.89 0.01
C ALA A 16 -0.55 -19.78 0.12
N ASP A 17 0.39 -19.58 -0.78
CA ASP A 17 1.66 -20.30 -0.80
C ASP A 17 2.74 -19.40 -1.40
N GLY A 18 3.98 -19.63 -1.00
CA GLY A 18 5.14 -18.90 -1.49
C GLY A 18 6.38 -19.75 -1.47
N LEU A 19 7.23 -19.56 -2.47
CA LEU A 19 8.46 -20.33 -2.62
C LEU A 19 9.55 -19.51 -3.30
N HIS A 20 10.74 -20.10 -3.32
CA HIS A 20 11.86 -19.64 -4.12
C HIS A 20 11.85 -20.40 -5.46
N ALA A 21 11.34 -19.75 -6.51
CA ALA A 21 11.33 -20.25 -7.88
C ALA A 21 12.66 -20.01 -8.59
N GLY A 22 13.36 -18.91 -8.26
CA GLY A 22 14.65 -18.54 -8.84
C GLY A 22 14.64 -17.23 -9.64
N PHE A 23 13.65 -16.36 -9.44
CA PHE A 23 13.67 -14.99 -9.97
C PHE A 23 14.68 -14.10 -9.22
N LYS A 24 14.87 -14.37 -7.92
CA LYS A 24 15.94 -13.78 -7.10
C LYS A 24 17.04 -14.82 -6.88
N LYS A 25 18.18 -14.41 -6.30
CA LYS A 25 19.32 -15.34 -6.08
C LYS A 25 19.13 -16.32 -4.91
N ARG A 26 18.39 -15.93 -3.85
CA ARG A 26 18.31 -16.69 -2.58
C ARG A 26 17.00 -16.56 -1.81
N LYS A 27 16.26 -15.46 -1.98
CA LYS A 27 15.01 -15.17 -1.24
C LYS A 27 13.80 -15.78 -1.98
N MET A 28 12.75 -16.11 -1.24
CA MET A 28 11.43 -16.44 -1.82
C MET A 28 11.00 -15.35 -2.80
N ASP A 29 10.43 -15.71 -3.93
CA ASP A 29 10.27 -14.82 -5.07
C ASP A 29 9.07 -15.14 -5.96
N PHE A 30 8.26 -16.13 -5.59
CA PHE A 30 7.08 -16.52 -6.33
C PHE A 30 6.00 -17.07 -5.40
N GLY A 31 4.76 -16.64 -5.55
CA GLY A 31 3.67 -17.06 -4.69
C GLY A 31 2.30 -16.81 -5.29
N TRP A 32 1.28 -17.36 -4.63
CA TRP A 32 -0.11 -17.14 -5.00
C TRP A 32 -1.04 -17.00 -3.80
N ILE A 33 -2.18 -16.35 -4.04
CA ILE A 33 -3.36 -16.36 -3.17
C ILE A 33 -4.46 -17.09 -3.95
N VAL A 34 -5.16 -18.02 -3.32
CA VAL A 34 -6.21 -18.83 -3.95
C VAL A 34 -7.46 -18.83 -3.06
N SER A 35 -8.59 -18.43 -3.64
CA SER A 35 -9.92 -18.55 -3.04
C SER A 35 -10.56 -19.87 -3.45
N GLU A 36 -11.26 -20.52 -2.52
CA GLU A 36 -11.99 -21.78 -2.73
C GLU A 36 -13.06 -21.63 -3.83
N LYS A 37 -13.79 -20.51 -3.82
CA LYS A 37 -14.77 -20.13 -4.83
C LYS A 37 -14.43 -18.78 -5.47
N PRO A 38 -14.91 -18.48 -6.70
CA PRO A 38 -14.69 -17.18 -7.32
C PRO A 38 -15.16 -16.04 -6.40
N ALA A 39 -14.22 -15.19 -5.99
CA ALA A 39 -14.42 -14.06 -5.11
C ALA A 39 -14.77 -12.81 -5.91
N SER A 40 -15.64 -11.95 -5.36
CA SER A 40 -15.77 -10.59 -5.84
C SER A 40 -14.42 -9.88 -5.75
N VAL A 41 -14.09 -9.08 -6.76
CA VAL A 41 -12.78 -8.43 -6.85
C VAL A 41 -12.92 -6.95 -7.18
N ALA A 42 -12.12 -6.13 -6.52
CA ALA A 42 -11.91 -4.73 -6.82
C ALA A 42 -10.42 -4.46 -7.02
N GLY A 43 -10.09 -3.47 -7.85
CA GLY A 43 -8.70 -3.14 -8.12
C GLY A 43 -8.48 -1.67 -8.43
N VAL A 44 -7.38 -1.13 -7.91
CA VAL A 44 -6.83 0.19 -8.29
C VAL A 44 -5.39 -0.02 -8.74
N TYR A 45 -4.94 0.82 -9.67
CA TYR A 45 -3.71 0.61 -10.43
C TYR A 45 -2.97 1.94 -10.58
N THR A 46 -1.66 1.86 -10.86
CA THR A 46 -0.82 3.03 -11.15
C THR A 46 -1.44 3.99 -12.17
N THR A 47 -1.24 5.29 -11.96
CA THR A 47 -1.49 6.35 -12.95
C THR A 47 -0.31 6.63 -13.85
N ASN A 48 0.84 5.97 -13.61
CA ASN A 48 2.01 6.13 -14.46
C ASN A 48 1.63 5.81 -15.91
N LYS A 49 2.09 6.64 -16.85
CA LYS A 49 1.85 6.42 -18.29
C LYS A 49 2.61 5.19 -18.81
N VAL A 50 3.71 4.85 -18.14
CA VAL A 50 4.46 3.61 -18.35
C VAL A 50 3.82 2.56 -17.46
N ILE A 51 2.97 1.72 -18.06
CA ILE A 51 2.23 0.67 -17.34
C ILE A 51 2.84 -0.69 -17.70
N ALA A 52 3.18 -1.47 -16.67
CA ALA A 52 3.72 -2.81 -16.86
C ALA A 52 2.67 -3.78 -17.41
N ALA A 53 3.13 -4.74 -18.22
CA ALA A 53 2.29 -5.76 -18.85
C ALA A 53 1.33 -6.49 -17.89
N PRO A 54 1.74 -6.99 -16.70
CA PRO A 54 0.84 -7.74 -15.81
C PRO A 54 -0.35 -6.91 -15.32
N LEU A 55 -0.21 -5.58 -15.18
CA LEU A 55 -1.31 -4.72 -14.75
C LEU A 55 -2.41 -4.64 -15.81
N ILE A 56 -2.03 -4.64 -17.09
CA ILE A 56 -2.96 -4.61 -18.22
C ILE A 56 -3.81 -5.88 -18.21
N VAL A 57 -3.18 -7.05 -18.05
CA VAL A 57 -3.85 -8.35 -18.01
C VAL A 57 -4.81 -8.45 -16.82
N THR A 58 -4.34 -8.11 -15.62
CA THR A 58 -5.14 -8.17 -14.40
C THR A 58 -6.31 -7.19 -14.42
N LYS A 59 -6.08 -5.94 -14.86
CA LYS A 59 -7.14 -4.94 -15.01
C LYS A 59 -8.22 -5.37 -16.00
N THR A 60 -7.82 -6.00 -17.10
CA THR A 60 -8.75 -6.56 -18.09
C THR A 60 -9.59 -7.67 -17.47
N SER A 61 -8.97 -8.54 -16.68
CA SER A 61 -9.64 -9.66 -16.00
C SER A 61 -10.64 -9.17 -14.95
N VAL A 62 -10.26 -8.21 -14.10
CA VAL A 62 -11.19 -7.55 -13.15
C VAL A 62 -12.39 -6.97 -13.87
N LYS A 63 -12.17 -6.22 -14.96
CA LYS A 63 -13.25 -5.57 -15.71
C LYS A 63 -14.18 -6.58 -16.41
N LYS A 64 -13.63 -7.69 -16.90
CA LYS A 64 -14.38 -8.67 -17.70
C LYS A 64 -15.16 -9.65 -16.83
N ALA A 65 -14.52 -10.24 -15.82
CA ALA A 65 -15.13 -11.27 -14.99
C ALA A 65 -15.83 -10.69 -13.75
N GLY A 66 -15.37 -9.55 -13.25
CA GLY A 66 -15.80 -8.99 -11.95
C GLY A 66 -15.51 -9.93 -10.77
N LYS A 67 -14.79 -11.04 -10.99
CA LYS A 67 -14.45 -12.04 -9.99
C LYS A 67 -13.05 -12.57 -10.23
N MET A 68 -12.39 -13.03 -9.17
CA MET A 68 -11.13 -13.76 -9.24
C MET A 68 -11.16 -14.97 -8.32
N LYS A 69 -10.47 -16.03 -8.73
CA LYS A 69 -10.17 -17.19 -7.90
C LYS A 69 -8.74 -17.18 -7.40
N ALA A 70 -7.79 -16.61 -8.14
CA ALA A 70 -6.41 -16.56 -7.71
C ALA A 70 -5.69 -15.27 -8.13
N ILE A 71 -4.63 -14.95 -7.40
CA ILE A 71 -3.62 -13.96 -7.78
C ILE A 71 -2.28 -14.66 -7.71
N VAL A 72 -1.49 -14.63 -8.77
CA VAL A 72 -0.12 -15.14 -8.82
C VAL A 72 0.87 -13.99 -8.95
N VAL A 73 1.95 -14.02 -8.17
CA VAL A 73 2.88 -12.90 -8.01
C VAL A 73 4.32 -13.40 -8.11
N ASN A 74 5.13 -12.74 -8.94
CA ASN A 74 6.59 -12.89 -8.92
C ASN A 74 7.28 -11.61 -8.41
N SER A 75 8.40 -11.77 -7.72
CA SER A 75 9.30 -10.68 -7.38
C SER A 75 10.72 -10.91 -7.92
N GLY A 76 11.43 -9.83 -8.23
CA GLY A 76 12.76 -9.84 -8.86
C GLY A 76 12.75 -9.30 -10.28
N VAL A 77 11.67 -9.53 -11.04
CA VAL A 77 11.50 -9.03 -12.42
C VAL A 77 10.12 -8.37 -12.52
N ALA A 78 10.08 -7.08 -12.88
CA ALA A 78 8.83 -6.32 -12.93
C ALA A 78 7.98 -6.60 -14.19
N ASN A 79 8.57 -7.19 -15.23
CA ASN A 79 7.93 -7.32 -16.55
C ASN A 79 7.32 -5.98 -17.02
N SER A 80 8.13 -4.93 -16.91
CA SER A 80 7.81 -3.56 -17.30
C SER A 80 8.78 -3.13 -18.39
N CYS A 81 8.32 -2.31 -19.35
CA CYS A 81 9.11 -1.89 -20.51
C CYS A 81 9.62 -3.05 -21.40
N THR A 82 8.89 -4.17 -21.46
CA THR A 82 9.27 -5.42 -22.15
C THR A 82 8.54 -5.63 -23.49
N GLY A 83 7.81 -4.63 -23.97
CA GLY A 83 7.13 -4.65 -25.27
C GLY A 83 6.07 -5.75 -25.39
N THR A 84 5.85 -6.23 -26.63
CA THR A 84 4.86 -7.27 -26.92
C THR A 84 5.16 -8.58 -26.19
N GLN A 85 6.44 -8.97 -26.10
CA GLN A 85 6.86 -10.20 -25.41
C GLN A 85 6.42 -10.19 -23.95
N GLY A 86 6.60 -9.07 -23.23
CA GLY A 86 6.18 -8.98 -21.84
C GLY A 86 4.67 -9.15 -21.64
N LEU A 87 3.87 -8.69 -22.59
CA LEU A 87 2.41 -8.88 -22.57
C LEU A 87 2.04 -10.35 -22.81
N GLU A 88 2.69 -11.01 -23.78
CA GLU A 88 2.52 -12.45 -24.04
C GLU A 88 2.95 -13.29 -22.83
N ASP A 89 4.06 -12.94 -22.17
CA ASP A 89 4.55 -13.59 -20.95
C ASP A 89 3.53 -13.47 -19.80
N ALA A 90 2.89 -12.30 -19.66
CA ALA A 90 1.86 -12.06 -18.64
C ALA A 90 0.58 -12.87 -18.90
N TYR A 91 0.13 -12.97 -20.16
CA TYR A 91 -0.98 -13.86 -20.53
C TYR A 91 -0.63 -15.33 -20.31
N THR A 92 0.58 -15.74 -20.67
CA THR A 92 1.05 -17.12 -20.46
C THR A 92 1.09 -17.49 -18.98
N MET A 93 1.55 -16.58 -18.12
CA MET A 93 1.52 -16.73 -16.66
C MET A 93 0.09 -16.92 -16.13
N GLN A 94 -0.86 -16.14 -16.67
CA GLN A 94 -2.27 -16.26 -16.32
C GLN A 94 -2.84 -17.61 -16.76
N GLU A 95 -2.64 -17.99 -18.01
CA GLU A 95 -3.13 -19.23 -18.62
C GLU A 95 -2.62 -20.45 -17.87
N TRP A 96 -1.31 -20.59 -17.65
CA TRP A 96 -0.77 -21.74 -16.93
C TRP A 96 -1.27 -21.85 -15.49
N THR A 97 -1.48 -20.71 -14.83
CA THR A 97 -2.03 -20.68 -13.47
C THR A 97 -3.50 -21.14 -13.47
N ALA A 98 -4.28 -20.68 -14.45
CA ALA A 98 -5.67 -21.06 -14.63
C ALA A 98 -5.82 -22.55 -14.96
N GLU A 99 -4.99 -23.08 -15.87
CA GLU A 99 -4.90 -24.51 -16.19
C GLU A 99 -4.60 -25.35 -14.95
N LYS A 100 -3.60 -24.94 -14.15
CA LYS A 100 -3.25 -25.65 -12.91
C LYS A 100 -4.39 -25.69 -11.89
N LEU A 101 -5.20 -24.62 -11.84
CA LEU A 101 -6.35 -24.51 -10.93
C LEU A 101 -7.67 -25.02 -11.52
N GLY A 102 -7.67 -25.43 -12.80
CA GLY A 102 -8.86 -25.88 -13.52
C GLY A 102 -9.94 -24.81 -13.64
N VAL A 103 -9.54 -23.56 -13.94
CA VAL A 103 -10.45 -22.41 -14.08
C VAL A 103 -10.19 -21.61 -15.34
N GLU A 104 -11.12 -20.70 -15.66
CA GLU A 104 -10.95 -19.74 -16.75
C GLU A 104 -9.82 -18.74 -16.45
N PRO A 105 -9.01 -18.36 -17.46
CA PRO A 105 -7.94 -17.37 -17.31
C PRO A 105 -8.38 -16.04 -16.69
N ASP A 106 -9.57 -15.55 -17.03
CA ASP A 106 -10.10 -14.28 -16.50
C ASP A 106 -10.37 -14.31 -14.98
N LEU A 107 -10.34 -15.49 -14.35
CA LEU A 107 -10.41 -15.64 -12.89
C LEU A 107 -9.04 -15.59 -12.20
N VAL A 108 -7.96 -15.34 -12.94
CA VAL A 108 -6.60 -15.27 -12.41
C VAL A 108 -6.02 -13.87 -12.62
N GLY A 109 -5.65 -13.21 -11.54
CA GLY A 109 -4.81 -12.01 -11.57
C GLY A 109 -3.32 -12.36 -11.59
N VAL A 110 -2.53 -11.56 -12.30
CA VAL A 110 -1.07 -11.64 -12.34
C VAL A 110 -0.45 -10.35 -11.83
N ALA A 111 0.65 -10.45 -11.08
CA ALA A 111 1.42 -9.30 -10.63
C ALA A 111 2.93 -9.59 -10.67
N SER A 112 3.70 -8.55 -10.96
CA SER A 112 5.16 -8.63 -11.02
C SER A 112 5.78 -7.39 -10.40
N THR A 113 6.93 -7.54 -9.73
CA THR A 113 7.70 -6.43 -9.15
C THR A 113 9.19 -6.75 -9.21
N GLY A 114 10.05 -5.74 -9.36
CA GLY A 114 11.50 -5.93 -9.44
C GLY A 114 12.13 -5.08 -10.54
N ILE A 115 13.12 -5.65 -11.23
CA ILE A 115 13.91 -4.96 -12.25
C ILE A 115 13.04 -4.65 -13.49
N ILE A 116 13.18 -3.44 -14.05
CA ILE A 116 12.47 -2.95 -15.25
C ILE A 116 13.31 -3.29 -16.49
N GLY A 117 12.68 -3.62 -17.61
CA GLY A 117 13.36 -3.89 -18.88
C GLY A 117 13.91 -5.31 -19.04
N GLU A 118 13.83 -6.14 -17.99
CA GLU A 118 14.12 -7.58 -18.08
C GLU A 118 12.87 -8.39 -18.48
N LEU A 119 13.04 -9.28 -19.46
CA LEU A 119 12.01 -10.25 -19.83
C LEU A 119 11.77 -11.26 -18.70
N LEU A 120 10.54 -11.74 -18.58
CA LEU A 120 10.18 -12.69 -17.54
C LEU A 120 10.82 -14.06 -17.84
N PRO A 121 11.60 -14.66 -16.91
CA PRO A 121 12.20 -15.96 -17.16
C PRO A 121 11.13 -17.07 -17.10
N MET A 122 10.49 -17.35 -18.24
CA MET A 122 9.30 -18.22 -18.32
C MET A 122 9.56 -19.66 -17.88
N ASP A 123 10.77 -20.19 -18.06
CA ASP A 123 11.14 -21.51 -17.51
C ASP A 123 11.16 -21.53 -15.98
N THR A 124 11.68 -20.46 -15.36
CA THR A 124 11.65 -20.26 -13.90
C THR A 124 10.21 -20.20 -13.42
N LEU A 125 9.36 -19.44 -14.13
CA LEU A 125 7.94 -19.31 -13.83
C LEU A 125 7.22 -20.66 -13.89
N LYS A 126 7.38 -21.41 -14.99
CA LYS A 126 6.77 -22.72 -15.18
C LYS A 126 7.17 -23.72 -14.09
N ASN A 127 8.46 -23.76 -13.78
CA ASN A 127 9.00 -24.63 -12.74
C ASN A 127 8.51 -24.22 -11.35
N GLY A 128 8.49 -22.93 -11.04
CA GLY A 128 7.94 -22.40 -9.79
C GLY A 128 6.46 -22.74 -9.63
N LEU A 129 5.66 -22.49 -10.67
CA LEU A 129 4.22 -22.76 -10.68
C LEU A 129 3.91 -24.25 -10.48
N SER A 130 4.72 -25.17 -11.04
CA SER A 130 4.52 -26.60 -10.80
C SER A 130 4.66 -26.99 -9.33
N LYS A 131 5.45 -26.24 -8.53
CA LYS A 131 5.73 -26.51 -7.11
C LYS A 131 4.76 -25.82 -6.15
N LEU A 132 4.09 -24.75 -6.56
CA LEU A 132 3.06 -24.11 -5.73
C LEU A 132 1.91 -25.09 -5.47
N VAL A 133 1.42 -25.11 -4.24
CA VAL A 133 0.31 -25.96 -3.82
C VAL A 133 -0.83 -25.14 -3.20
N VAL A 134 -2.06 -25.62 -3.40
CA VAL A 134 -3.22 -25.05 -2.72
C VAL A 134 -3.12 -25.46 -1.24
N ASN A 135 -3.42 -24.55 -0.33
CA ASN A 135 -3.21 -24.74 1.12
C ASN A 135 -1.73 -24.93 1.50
N GLY A 136 -0.83 -24.23 0.80
CA GLY A 136 0.57 -24.10 1.21
C GLY A 136 0.75 -23.19 2.42
N ASN A 137 1.97 -22.69 2.60
CA ASN A 137 2.27 -21.82 3.73
C ASN A 137 1.97 -20.36 3.39
N ALA A 138 0.91 -19.82 3.99
CA ALA A 138 0.47 -18.45 3.72
C ALA A 138 1.48 -17.37 4.17
N ASP A 139 2.31 -17.64 5.18
CA ASP A 139 3.38 -16.72 5.59
C ASP A 139 4.46 -16.57 4.52
N ASP A 140 4.66 -17.61 3.72
CA ASP A 140 5.70 -17.61 2.69
C ASP A 140 5.29 -16.75 1.49
N PHE A 141 3.99 -16.55 1.25
CA PHE A 141 3.51 -15.56 0.26
C PHE A 141 3.99 -14.15 0.60
N ALA A 142 3.85 -13.73 1.87
CA ALA A 142 4.28 -12.41 2.31
C ALA A 142 5.79 -12.18 2.10
N LYS A 143 6.61 -13.22 2.24
CA LYS A 143 8.05 -13.19 1.97
C LYS A 143 8.36 -13.20 0.47
N ALA A 144 7.55 -13.90 -0.31
CA ALA A 144 7.74 -14.09 -1.75
C ALA A 144 7.56 -12.80 -2.56
N ILE A 145 6.74 -11.86 -2.10
CA ILE A 145 6.47 -10.61 -2.82
C ILE A 145 7.50 -9.49 -2.56
N LEU A 146 8.35 -9.63 -1.55
CA LEU A 146 9.32 -8.60 -1.14
C LEU A 146 10.41 -8.37 -2.19
N THR A 147 10.93 -7.14 -2.30
CA THR A 147 12.15 -6.84 -3.09
C THR A 147 13.27 -6.29 -2.20
N THR A 148 13.29 -4.98 -2.03
CA THR A 148 14.22 -4.20 -1.21
C THR A 148 13.69 -4.00 0.21
N ASP A 149 12.44 -4.40 0.45
CA ASP A 149 11.81 -4.46 1.78
C ASP A 149 12.70 -5.17 2.80
N THR A 150 12.74 -4.65 4.03
CA THR A 150 13.48 -5.28 5.14
C THR A 150 12.58 -6.18 5.99
N ALA A 151 11.26 -5.96 5.94
CA ALA A 151 10.28 -6.74 6.70
C ALA A 151 9.00 -7.05 5.91
N THR A 152 8.33 -8.14 6.30
CA THR A 152 6.98 -8.48 5.82
C THR A 152 5.94 -7.53 6.39
N LYS A 153 4.96 -7.14 5.58
CA LYS A 153 3.91 -6.20 5.97
C LYS A 153 2.56 -6.90 5.87
N THR A 154 2.05 -7.37 7.01
CA THR A 154 0.79 -8.11 7.11
C THR A 154 -0.10 -7.52 8.19
N ILE A 155 -1.42 -7.68 8.06
CA ILE A 155 -2.40 -7.32 9.10
C ILE A 155 -3.64 -8.19 8.93
N ALA A 156 -4.31 -8.54 10.02
CA ALA A 156 -5.59 -9.23 10.00
C ALA A 156 -6.52 -8.66 11.08
N VAL A 157 -7.79 -8.49 10.72
CA VAL A 157 -8.82 -7.96 11.59
C VAL A 157 -10.11 -8.76 11.47
N THR A 158 -10.91 -8.71 12.53
CA THR A 158 -12.26 -9.28 12.58
C THR A 158 -13.28 -8.24 13.00
N GLU A 159 -14.51 -8.38 12.52
CA GLU A 159 -15.65 -7.57 12.93
C GLU A 159 -16.95 -8.39 12.86
N THR A 160 -17.92 -8.03 13.68
CA THR A 160 -19.23 -8.70 13.71
C THR A 160 -20.24 -8.03 12.78
N PHE A 161 -20.82 -8.81 11.86
CA PHE A 161 -21.91 -8.44 10.97
C PHE A 161 -23.15 -9.26 11.33
N GLY A 162 -24.06 -8.66 12.10
CA GLY A 162 -25.20 -9.40 12.67
C GLY A 162 -24.74 -10.47 13.65
N ARG A 163 -24.85 -11.74 13.26
CA ARG A 163 -24.39 -12.89 14.05
C ARG A 163 -23.07 -13.49 13.54
N ASP A 164 -22.62 -13.04 12.38
CA ASP A 164 -21.49 -13.63 11.68
C ASP A 164 -20.22 -12.80 11.95
N VAL A 165 -19.08 -13.48 12.06
CA VAL A 165 -17.78 -12.82 12.27
C VAL A 165 -17.04 -12.82 10.95
N VAL A 166 -16.88 -11.63 10.37
CA VAL A 166 -16.13 -11.42 9.13
C VAL A 166 -14.66 -11.21 9.47
N THR A 167 -13.78 -11.81 8.67
CA THR A 167 -12.33 -11.62 8.73
C THR A 167 -11.86 -10.89 7.48
N MET A 168 -10.95 -9.94 7.66
CA MET A 168 -10.24 -9.26 6.58
C MET A 168 -8.74 -9.31 6.87
N ALA A 169 -7.94 -9.68 5.88
CA ALA A 169 -6.49 -9.71 6.00
C ALA A 169 -5.86 -9.01 4.82
N GLY A 170 -4.70 -8.42 5.05
CA GLY A 170 -3.95 -7.70 4.03
C GLY A 170 -2.46 -7.99 4.11
N VAL A 171 -1.82 -7.95 2.95
CA VAL A 171 -0.38 -8.01 2.79
C VAL A 171 0.06 -7.00 1.75
N ALA A 172 1.17 -6.32 1.99
CA ALA A 172 1.72 -5.38 1.04
C ALA A 172 3.25 -5.51 0.94
N LYS A 173 3.80 -4.93 -0.12
CA LYS A 173 5.24 -4.75 -0.32
C LYS A 173 5.51 -3.40 -0.96
N GLY A 174 6.72 -2.90 -0.76
CA GLY A 174 7.14 -1.56 -1.16
C GLY A 174 8.04 -0.96 -0.09
N SER A 175 9.11 -0.30 -0.53
CA SER A 175 10.10 0.36 0.33
C SER A 175 10.84 1.48 -0.43
N GLY A 176 11.02 1.34 -1.74
CA GLY A 176 11.52 2.38 -2.65
C GLY A 176 10.71 2.41 -3.93
N MET A 177 10.85 3.51 -4.66
CA MET A 177 9.88 4.02 -5.64
C MET A 177 8.52 3.98 -4.97
N ILE A 178 8.22 4.92 -4.07
CA ILE A 178 6.95 5.01 -3.34
C ILE A 178 6.44 6.46 -3.39
N HIS A 179 5.55 6.78 -4.34
CA HIS A 179 4.76 8.02 -4.34
C HIS A 179 3.38 7.81 -5.00
N PRO A 180 2.48 7.10 -4.31
CA PRO A 180 1.21 6.66 -4.84
C PRO A 180 0.30 7.84 -5.22
N ASN A 181 -0.02 7.96 -6.51
CA ASN A 181 -1.17 8.71 -7.00
C ASN A 181 -2.09 7.72 -7.72
N MET A 182 -2.67 6.79 -6.94
CA MET A 182 -3.36 5.52 -7.27
C MET A 182 -2.54 4.21 -7.20
N ALA A 183 -1.26 4.30 -6.80
CA ALA A 183 -0.52 3.44 -5.84
C ALA A 183 0.98 3.45 -6.20
N THR A 184 1.86 3.03 -5.26
CA THR A 184 3.30 2.83 -5.44
C THR A 184 3.77 1.71 -4.53
N MET A 185 3.48 0.46 -4.93
CA MET A 185 3.50 -0.77 -4.11
C MET A 185 2.74 -1.90 -4.81
N LEU A 186 2.83 -3.13 -4.27
CA LEU A 186 1.79 -4.16 -4.45
C LEU A 186 1.07 -4.39 -3.13
N GLY A 187 -0.27 -4.39 -3.16
CA GLY A 187 -1.14 -4.60 -2.00
C GLY A 187 -2.23 -5.60 -2.32
N PHE A 188 -2.40 -6.60 -1.47
CA PHE A 188 -3.39 -7.65 -1.63
C PHE A 188 -4.19 -7.79 -0.35
N ILE A 189 -5.52 -7.75 -0.47
CA ILE A 189 -6.44 -7.83 0.65
C ILE A 189 -7.46 -8.93 0.36
N THR A 190 -7.70 -9.80 1.34
CA THR A 190 -8.69 -10.87 1.28
C THR A 190 -9.74 -10.63 2.36
N CYS A 191 -10.98 -11.01 2.07
CA CYS A 191 -12.10 -10.92 3.01
C CYS A 191 -13.10 -12.05 2.76
N ASP A 192 -13.72 -12.55 3.81
CA ASP A 192 -14.74 -13.60 3.71
C ASP A 192 -16.18 -13.07 3.72
N ALA A 193 -16.34 -11.73 3.68
CA ALA A 193 -17.64 -11.07 3.64
C ALA A 193 -18.40 -11.30 2.32
N ASN A 194 -19.72 -11.40 2.42
CA ASN A 194 -20.62 -11.35 1.28
C ASN A 194 -20.82 -9.89 0.84
N ILE A 195 -20.18 -9.51 -0.27
CA ILE A 195 -20.21 -8.16 -0.85
C ILE A 195 -19.98 -8.26 -2.36
N SER A 196 -20.78 -7.54 -3.15
CA SER A 196 -20.64 -7.48 -4.60
C SER A 196 -19.39 -6.70 -5.03
N SER A 197 -18.89 -6.98 -6.24
CA SER A 197 -17.66 -6.35 -6.76
C SER A 197 -17.80 -4.84 -6.95
N ASP A 198 -18.99 -4.36 -7.31
CA ASP A 198 -19.27 -2.92 -7.45
C ASP A 198 -19.20 -2.21 -6.09
N THR A 199 -19.80 -2.81 -5.05
CA THR A 199 -19.75 -2.27 -3.69
C THR A 199 -18.34 -2.35 -3.10
N LEU A 200 -17.61 -3.43 -3.40
CA LEU A 200 -16.21 -3.60 -3.03
C LEU A 200 -15.32 -2.53 -3.69
N GLN A 201 -15.56 -2.24 -4.97
CA GLN A 201 -14.84 -1.20 -5.71
C GLN A 201 -15.16 0.19 -5.17
N LEU A 202 -16.40 0.48 -4.81
CA LEU A 202 -16.78 1.73 -4.14
C LEU A 202 -15.99 1.92 -2.85
N ALA A 203 -15.95 0.90 -1.98
CA ALA A 203 -15.20 0.95 -0.73
C ALA A 203 -13.70 1.13 -0.97
N LEU A 204 -13.11 0.40 -1.92
CA LEU A 204 -11.69 0.53 -2.26
C LEU A 204 -11.35 1.93 -2.78
N SER A 205 -12.13 2.47 -3.70
CA SER A 205 -11.91 3.80 -4.29
C SER A 205 -12.02 4.93 -3.26
N GLN A 206 -12.91 4.81 -2.27
CA GLN A 206 -13.01 5.81 -1.20
C GLN A 206 -11.82 5.74 -0.22
N ASN A 207 -11.35 4.53 0.09
CA ASN A 207 -10.33 4.33 1.11
C ASN A 207 -8.90 4.52 0.60
N VAL A 208 -8.62 4.22 -0.68
CA VAL A 208 -7.26 4.36 -1.24
C VAL A 208 -6.77 5.80 -1.14
N GLU A 209 -7.65 6.78 -1.32
CA GLU A 209 -7.32 8.21 -1.29
C GLU A 209 -6.84 8.71 0.07
N LYS A 210 -7.20 7.99 1.15
CA LYS A 210 -6.90 8.36 2.54
C LYS A 210 -5.86 7.45 3.19
N THR A 211 -5.36 6.45 2.47
CA THR A 211 -4.46 5.42 3.00
C THR A 211 -3.23 5.29 2.10
N PHE A 212 -3.23 4.37 1.15
CA PHE A 212 -2.10 4.19 0.24
C PHE A 212 -1.77 5.47 -0.53
N ASN A 213 -2.71 6.26 -1.03
CA ASN A 213 -2.38 7.52 -1.72
C ASN A 213 -1.83 8.61 -0.79
N GLN A 214 -1.78 8.37 0.52
CA GLN A 214 -1.24 9.30 1.51
C GLN A 214 0.13 8.88 2.04
N ILE A 215 0.81 7.93 1.39
CA ILE A 215 2.22 7.66 1.71
C ILE A 215 3.18 8.20 0.66
N THR A 216 4.42 8.47 1.04
CA THR A 216 5.52 8.75 0.11
C THR A 216 6.87 8.45 0.76
N VAL A 217 7.77 7.78 0.03
CA VAL A 217 9.18 7.59 0.43
C VAL A 217 10.06 8.56 -0.34
N ASP A 218 9.98 8.58 -1.67
CA ASP A 218 10.96 9.25 -2.53
C ASP A 218 10.36 10.21 -3.57
N GLY A 219 9.04 10.19 -3.77
CA GLY A 219 8.40 11.03 -4.78
C GLY A 219 8.21 10.35 -6.14
N ASP A 220 8.67 9.10 -6.31
CA ASP A 220 8.63 8.38 -7.58
C ASP A 220 7.47 7.37 -7.63
N THR A 221 6.56 7.53 -8.61
CA THR A 221 5.42 6.61 -8.87
C THR A 221 5.84 5.48 -9.82
N SER A 222 5.54 4.23 -9.48
CA SER A 222 6.02 3.01 -10.15
C SER A 222 5.15 2.63 -11.33
N THR A 223 5.71 1.79 -12.20
CA THR A 223 5.02 1.26 -13.39
C THR A 223 4.11 0.07 -13.07
N ASN A 224 4.18 -0.47 -11.86
CA ASN A 224 3.63 -1.78 -11.46
C ASN A 224 2.59 -1.70 -10.34
N ASP A 225 2.13 -0.50 -10.01
CA ASP A 225 1.39 -0.36 -8.76
C ASP A 225 -0.03 -0.88 -8.85
N MET A 226 -0.42 -1.63 -7.83
CA MET A 226 -1.70 -2.31 -7.82
C MET A 226 -2.13 -2.68 -6.41
N VAL A 227 -3.35 -2.30 -6.04
CA VAL A 227 -4.07 -2.86 -4.89
C VAL A 227 -5.20 -3.74 -5.42
N LEU A 228 -5.27 -4.99 -4.98
CA LEU A 228 -6.42 -5.86 -5.23
C LEU A 228 -7.10 -6.25 -3.91
N VAL A 229 -8.42 -6.20 -3.91
CA VAL A 229 -9.25 -6.70 -2.81
C VAL A 229 -10.10 -7.85 -3.34
N MET A 230 -10.03 -9.02 -2.72
CA MET A 230 -10.86 -10.19 -3.02
C MET A 230 -11.78 -10.48 -1.84
N SER A 231 -13.09 -10.53 -2.08
CA SER A 231 -14.07 -10.95 -1.07
C SER A 231 -14.85 -12.18 -1.54
N ASN A 232 -14.69 -13.31 -0.86
CA ASN A 232 -15.26 -14.57 -1.34
C ASN A 232 -16.67 -14.86 -0.81
N GLY A 233 -17.12 -14.23 0.29
CA GLY A 233 -18.45 -14.48 0.85
C GLY A 233 -18.60 -15.86 1.50
N CYS A 234 -17.55 -16.42 2.09
CA CYS A 234 -17.62 -17.67 2.85
C CYS A 234 -18.20 -17.53 4.26
N THR A 235 -18.26 -16.31 4.82
CA THR A 235 -18.90 -16.03 6.12
C THR A 235 -20.43 -16.01 6.04
N LEU A 236 -21.00 -15.88 4.82
CA LEU A 236 -22.44 -15.92 4.54
C LEU A 236 -23.29 -14.88 5.31
N ASN A 237 -22.68 -13.76 5.71
CA ASN A 237 -23.42 -12.60 6.20
C ASN A 237 -24.41 -12.11 5.14
N GLU A 238 -25.42 -11.34 5.56
CA GLU A 238 -26.27 -10.59 4.63
C GLU A 238 -25.40 -9.72 3.72
N GLU A 239 -25.78 -9.62 2.44
CA GLU A 239 -24.99 -8.87 1.47
C GLU A 239 -24.81 -7.42 1.92
N ILE A 240 -23.56 -6.98 1.95
CA ILE A 240 -23.21 -5.60 2.28
C ILE A 240 -23.57 -4.71 1.09
N LEU A 241 -24.49 -3.76 1.31
CA LEU A 241 -24.97 -2.83 0.29
C LEU A 241 -24.45 -1.41 0.53
N PRO A 242 -24.25 -0.58 -0.52
CA PRO A 242 -23.89 0.82 -0.35
C PRO A 242 -24.84 1.59 0.57
N ASP A 243 -24.34 2.63 1.23
CA ASP A 243 -25.12 3.53 2.09
C ASP A 243 -25.84 2.83 3.26
N THR A 244 -25.29 1.72 3.76
CA THR A 244 -25.78 0.99 4.93
C THR A 244 -24.78 1.05 6.10
N PRO A 245 -25.24 0.84 7.36
CA PRO A 245 -24.34 0.71 8.50
C PRO A 245 -23.32 -0.43 8.35
N GLU A 246 -23.68 -1.51 7.65
CA GLU A 246 -22.80 -2.62 7.33
C GLU A 246 -21.70 -2.20 6.36
N PHE A 247 -22.02 -1.37 5.36
CA PHE A 247 -21.02 -0.80 4.47
C PHE A 247 -20.05 0.12 5.23
N ASP A 248 -20.54 0.95 6.15
CA ASP A 248 -19.68 1.78 6.99
C ASP A 248 -18.72 0.95 7.86
N LYS A 249 -19.21 -0.17 8.42
CA LYS A 249 -18.35 -1.12 9.16
C LYS A 249 -17.30 -1.75 8.26
N PHE A 250 -17.69 -2.23 7.09
CA PHE A 250 -16.79 -2.84 6.11
C PHE A 250 -15.72 -1.84 5.63
N SER A 251 -16.15 -0.63 5.29
CA SER A 251 -15.28 0.46 4.85
C SER A 251 -14.27 0.83 5.93
N LYS A 252 -14.67 0.85 7.21
CA LYS A 252 -13.75 1.06 8.35
C LYS A 252 -12.72 -0.08 8.50
N MET A 253 -13.13 -1.34 8.33
CA MET A 253 -12.18 -2.46 8.34
C MET A 253 -11.16 -2.32 7.21
N LEU A 254 -11.65 -2.02 6.00
CA LEU A 254 -10.81 -1.86 4.82
C LEU A 254 -9.83 -0.68 4.99
N ASN A 255 -10.33 0.46 5.47
CA ASN A 255 -9.53 1.63 5.80
C ASN A 255 -8.39 1.27 6.76
N PHE A 256 -8.71 0.62 7.88
CA PHE A 256 -7.74 0.25 8.89
C PHE A 256 -6.66 -0.70 8.34
N VAL A 257 -7.06 -1.73 7.59
CA VAL A 257 -6.11 -2.67 6.95
C VAL A 257 -5.19 -1.92 5.97
N MET A 258 -5.74 -1.04 5.13
CA MET A 258 -4.97 -0.28 4.16
C MET A 258 -4.03 0.72 4.84
N GLU A 259 -4.49 1.43 5.87
CA GLU A 259 -3.69 2.40 6.64
C GLU A 259 -2.51 1.71 7.34
N GLU A 260 -2.76 0.60 8.05
CA GLU A 260 -1.72 -0.15 8.74
C GLU A 260 -0.65 -0.67 7.77
N LEU A 261 -1.07 -1.17 6.60
CA LEU A 261 -0.12 -1.58 5.55
C LEU A 261 0.65 -0.39 4.99
N ALA A 262 -0.02 0.75 4.76
CA ALA A 262 0.59 1.96 4.25
C ALA A 262 1.65 2.51 5.22
N LYS A 263 1.36 2.56 6.52
CA LYS A 263 2.31 2.94 7.57
C LYS A 263 3.50 1.98 7.63
N LYS A 264 3.26 0.67 7.50
CA LYS A 264 4.34 -0.33 7.42
C LYS A 264 5.22 -0.17 6.18
N ILE A 265 4.68 0.32 5.06
CA ILE A 265 5.47 0.68 3.87
C ILE A 265 6.32 1.91 4.16
N ALA A 266 5.73 2.99 4.66
CA ALA A 266 6.46 4.22 4.96
C ALA A 266 7.58 3.98 5.98
N LYS A 267 7.31 3.21 7.04
CA LYS A 267 8.29 2.86 8.08
C LYS A 267 9.44 2.00 7.55
N ASP A 268 9.17 1.14 6.57
CA ASP A 268 10.17 0.29 5.90
C ASP A 268 10.73 0.95 4.63
N GLY A 269 10.70 2.29 4.55
CA GLY A 269 11.30 3.04 3.45
C GLY A 269 12.79 2.71 3.29
N GLU A 270 13.31 2.72 2.07
CA GLU A 270 14.71 2.37 1.80
C GLU A 270 15.68 3.28 2.58
N GLY A 271 16.40 2.71 3.54
CA GLY A 271 17.31 3.45 4.40
C GLY A 271 16.62 4.35 5.43
N ALA A 272 15.30 4.24 5.60
CA ALA A 272 14.57 4.96 6.62
C ALA A 272 14.99 4.53 8.04
N ASN A 273 15.05 5.49 8.95
CA ASN A 273 15.20 5.26 10.39
C ASN A 273 13.94 5.66 11.14
N LYS A 274 13.17 6.61 10.62
CA LYS A 274 12.01 7.20 11.30
C LYS A 274 10.80 7.24 10.37
N LEU A 275 9.64 6.85 10.89
CA LEU A 275 8.34 7.14 10.30
C LEU A 275 7.98 8.60 10.58
N ILE A 276 7.53 9.31 9.56
CA ILE A 276 7.00 10.68 9.70
C ILE A 276 5.50 10.60 9.46
N GLN A 277 4.70 11.09 10.42
CA GLN A 277 3.28 11.36 10.23
C GLN A 277 3.06 12.87 10.22
N VAL A 278 2.32 13.36 9.23
CA VAL A 278 1.86 14.75 9.21
C VAL A 278 0.34 14.76 9.25
N ASP A 279 -0.20 15.44 10.26
CA ASP A 279 -1.61 15.72 10.42
C ASP A 279 -1.88 17.19 10.14
N VAL A 280 -2.66 17.48 9.10
CA VAL A 280 -3.18 18.81 8.82
C VAL A 280 -4.61 18.88 9.33
N VAL A 281 -4.89 19.81 10.23
CA VAL A 281 -6.18 19.95 10.94
C VAL A 281 -6.79 21.33 10.74
N ASN A 282 -8.10 21.42 11.00
CA ASN A 282 -8.91 22.63 10.81
C ASN A 282 -8.72 23.26 9.43
N ALA A 283 -8.66 22.43 8.38
CA ALA A 283 -8.61 22.88 7.01
C ALA A 283 -10.03 23.18 6.46
N PRO A 284 -10.16 24.02 5.42
CA PRO A 284 -11.45 24.27 4.78
C PRO A 284 -12.04 23.05 4.07
N ASN A 285 -11.17 22.16 3.56
CA ASN A 285 -11.57 20.91 2.92
C ASN A 285 -10.53 19.81 3.16
N ASP A 286 -10.96 18.55 3.08
CA ASP A 286 -10.17 17.38 3.42
C ASP A 286 -9.11 17.03 2.36
N LEU A 287 -9.37 17.35 1.09
CA LEU A 287 -8.44 17.11 -0.01
C LEU A 287 -7.19 17.99 0.12
N ASP A 288 -7.37 19.28 0.35
CA ASP A 288 -6.27 20.22 0.51
C ASP A 288 -5.44 19.87 1.75
N ALA A 289 -6.09 19.46 2.84
CA ALA A 289 -5.41 18.97 4.04
C ALA A 289 -4.48 17.79 3.73
N ARG A 290 -4.97 16.81 2.96
CA ARG A 290 -4.17 15.65 2.53
C ARG A 290 -3.04 16.06 1.60
N MET A 291 -3.28 16.97 0.65
CA MET A 291 -2.25 17.47 -0.25
C MET A 291 -1.13 18.19 0.50
N MET A 292 -1.47 19.03 1.48
CA MET A 292 -0.51 19.68 2.38
C MET A 292 0.26 18.65 3.21
N ALA A 293 -0.42 17.70 3.84
CA ALA A 293 0.23 16.66 4.63
C ALA A 293 1.26 15.89 3.78
N LYS A 294 0.86 15.49 2.57
CA LYS A 294 1.70 14.76 1.62
C LYS A 294 2.87 15.61 1.11
N SER A 295 2.67 16.91 0.91
CA SER A 295 3.74 17.86 0.56
C SER A 295 4.83 17.92 1.63
N VAL A 296 4.43 17.96 2.91
CA VAL A 296 5.36 17.99 4.05
C VAL A 296 6.15 16.68 4.17
N VAL A 297 5.48 15.52 4.18
CA VAL A 297 6.19 14.21 4.26
C VAL A 297 7.03 13.91 3.01
N GLY A 298 6.73 14.53 1.87
CA GLY A 298 7.49 14.41 0.62
C GLY A 298 8.65 15.39 0.48
N SER A 299 8.78 16.38 1.37
CA SER A 299 9.82 17.41 1.27
C SER A 299 11.19 16.87 1.65
N SER A 300 12.16 16.83 0.71
CA SER A 300 13.53 16.41 1.02
C SER A 300 14.18 17.22 2.15
N LEU A 301 13.81 18.50 2.29
CA LEU A 301 14.31 19.34 3.39
C LEU A 301 13.69 18.93 4.74
N VAL A 302 12.39 18.66 4.79
CA VAL A 302 11.77 18.15 6.04
C VAL A 302 12.33 16.76 6.37
N LYS A 303 12.38 15.85 5.39
CA LYS A 303 12.89 14.48 5.57
C LYS A 303 14.34 14.45 6.08
N THR A 304 15.21 15.34 5.61
CA THR A 304 16.60 15.46 6.10
C THR A 304 16.69 16.15 7.47
N ALA A 305 15.76 17.05 7.79
CA ALA A 305 15.70 17.66 9.13
C ALA A 305 15.31 16.60 10.17
N ILE A 306 14.29 15.77 9.89
CA ILE A 306 13.91 14.66 10.77
C ILE A 306 15.04 13.64 10.92
N PHE A 307 15.75 13.28 9.82
CA PHE A 307 16.93 12.42 9.89
C PHE A 307 18.02 13.00 10.82
N GLY A 308 18.25 14.31 10.75
CA GLY A 308 19.22 15.03 11.56
C GLY A 308 18.74 15.39 12.96
N GLU A 309 17.56 14.93 13.37
CA GLU A 309 16.92 15.28 14.65
C GLU A 309 16.77 16.81 14.85
N ASP A 310 16.58 17.56 13.76
CA ASP A 310 16.39 19.02 13.73
C ASP A 310 14.89 19.38 13.64
N PRO A 311 14.28 19.98 14.68
CA PRO A 311 12.86 20.37 14.72
C PRO A 311 12.57 21.62 13.85
N ASN A 312 12.83 21.51 12.55
CA ASN A 312 12.89 22.63 11.63
C ASN A 312 11.51 23.06 11.10
N TRP A 313 10.75 23.77 11.93
CA TRP A 313 9.44 24.31 11.58
C TRP A 313 9.44 25.20 10.32
N GLY A 314 10.55 25.89 10.03
CA GLY A 314 10.67 26.71 8.83
C GLY A 314 10.59 25.89 7.54
N ARG A 315 11.20 24.70 7.51
CA ARG A 315 11.09 23.76 6.38
C ARG A 315 9.69 23.17 6.27
N ILE A 316 9.03 22.91 7.41
CA ILE A 316 7.64 22.41 7.45
C ILE A 316 6.70 23.47 6.87
N LEU A 317 6.76 24.71 7.36
CA LEU A 317 5.92 25.81 6.85
C LEU A 317 6.17 26.09 5.37
N ALA A 318 7.43 26.03 4.92
CA ALA A 318 7.74 26.16 3.49
C ALA A 318 7.04 25.08 2.66
N ALA A 319 7.02 23.83 3.13
CA ALA A 319 6.35 22.72 2.46
C ALA A 319 4.83 22.81 2.44
N VAL A 320 4.24 23.39 3.50
CA VAL A 320 2.82 23.79 3.50
C VAL A 320 2.60 24.87 2.43
N GLY A 321 3.45 25.89 2.38
CA GLY A 321 3.30 27.04 1.47
C GLY A 321 3.43 26.71 -0.02
N TYR A 322 4.16 25.67 -0.41
CA TYR A 322 4.26 25.23 -1.82
C TYR A 322 3.37 24.04 -2.18
N ALA A 323 2.47 23.58 -1.29
CA ALA A 323 1.65 22.39 -1.48
C ALA A 323 0.66 22.46 -2.67
N GLY A 324 0.56 23.60 -3.35
CA GLY A 324 -0.30 23.78 -4.53
C GLY A 324 -1.78 23.88 -4.19
N VAL A 325 -2.11 24.22 -2.95
CA VAL A 325 -3.47 24.44 -2.44
C VAL A 325 -3.67 25.92 -2.13
N ASP A 326 -4.91 26.40 -2.27
CA ASP A 326 -5.28 27.79 -2.01
C ASP A 326 -5.84 27.94 -0.60
N VAL A 327 -4.96 27.92 0.40
CA VAL A 327 -5.34 28.04 1.81
C VAL A 327 -4.56 29.18 2.49
N PRO A 328 -5.20 30.02 3.33
CA PRO A 328 -4.50 31.06 4.07
C PRO A 328 -3.43 30.47 5.00
N VAL A 329 -2.23 31.06 4.99
CA VAL A 329 -1.08 30.64 5.81
C VAL A 329 -0.64 31.71 6.83
N ASP A 330 -1.50 32.69 7.07
CA ASP A 330 -1.25 33.84 7.95
C ASP A 330 -1.50 33.55 9.44
N ASN A 331 -2.19 32.45 9.75
CA ASN A 331 -2.46 32.01 11.12
C ASN A 331 -2.30 30.49 11.27
N VAL A 332 -1.07 29.99 11.05
CA VAL A 332 -0.76 28.56 11.11
C VAL A 332 -0.04 28.23 12.41
N ASP A 333 -0.44 27.13 13.05
CA ASP A 333 0.30 26.54 14.15
C ASP A 333 1.03 25.28 13.68
N ILE A 334 2.24 25.06 14.18
CA ILE A 334 3.00 23.83 13.97
C ILE A 334 3.41 23.26 15.33
N MET A 335 3.14 21.98 15.50
CA MET A 335 3.57 21.18 16.65
C MET A 335 4.37 19.98 16.16
N ILE A 336 5.38 19.58 16.93
CA ILE A 336 6.16 18.35 16.70
C ILE A 336 6.07 17.52 17.97
N GLY A 337 5.62 16.27 17.88
CA GLY A 337 5.36 15.40 19.05
C GLY A 337 4.34 16.00 20.04
N GLY A 338 3.50 16.92 19.59
CA GLY A 338 2.57 17.67 20.44
C GLY A 338 3.13 18.95 21.06
N LEU A 339 4.45 19.19 20.95
CA LEU A 339 5.10 20.40 21.47
C LEU A 339 5.01 21.54 20.43
N PRO A 340 4.43 22.70 20.76
CA PRO A 340 4.35 23.82 19.82
C PRO A 340 5.72 24.40 19.48
N VAL A 341 6.00 24.55 18.19
CA VAL A 341 7.23 25.17 17.66
C VAL A 341 6.95 26.48 16.92
N MET A 342 5.72 26.67 16.46
CA MET A 342 5.22 27.89 15.84
C MET A 342 3.73 28.05 16.19
N LEU A 343 3.32 29.26 16.57
CA LEU A 343 1.93 29.63 16.81
C LEU A 343 1.59 30.93 16.07
N ALA A 344 0.42 31.01 15.46
CA ALA A 344 -0.04 32.14 14.66
C ALA A 344 1.03 32.64 13.68
N SER A 345 1.63 31.69 12.93
CA SER A 345 2.70 31.92 11.97
C SER A 345 3.94 32.64 12.53
N SER A 346 4.18 32.50 13.84
CA SER A 346 5.33 33.08 14.57
C SER A 346 6.03 32.02 15.42
N PRO A 347 7.38 32.02 15.49
CA PRO A 347 8.10 31.04 16.29
C PRO A 347 7.82 31.21 17.78
N VAL A 348 7.79 30.09 18.51
CA VAL A 348 7.68 30.06 19.98
C VAL A 348 8.85 29.30 20.59
N SER A 349 9.17 29.61 21.85
CA SER A 349 10.13 28.83 22.63
C SER A 349 9.52 27.51 23.10
N PHE A 350 10.28 26.43 23.02
CA PHE A 350 9.94 25.11 23.52
C PHE A 350 11.08 24.55 24.39
N ASP A 351 10.85 23.45 25.09
CA ASP A 351 11.87 22.78 25.90
C ASP A 351 12.79 21.94 25.00
N ASP A 352 14.09 22.22 25.04
CA ASP A 352 15.08 21.58 24.17
C ASP A 352 15.29 20.09 24.48
N GLU A 353 15.18 19.68 25.75
CA GLU A 353 15.36 18.28 26.15
C GLU A 353 14.13 17.46 25.76
N GLU A 354 12.92 17.98 26.00
CA GLU A 354 11.67 17.34 25.56
C GLU A 354 11.62 17.21 24.03
N MET A 355 12.01 18.25 23.29
CA MET A 355 12.06 18.18 21.83
C MET A 355 13.10 17.17 21.34
N LYS A 356 14.25 17.07 22.00
CA LYS A 356 15.28 16.10 21.64
C LYS A 356 14.78 14.66 21.82
N ASP A 357 14.06 14.37 22.91
CA ASP A 357 13.43 13.07 23.13
C ASP A 357 12.42 12.75 22.02
N ILE A 358 11.53 13.70 21.69
CA ILE A 358 10.57 13.57 20.58
C ILE A 358 11.27 13.28 19.25
N MET A 359 12.34 14.02 18.95
CA MET A 359 13.06 13.86 17.69
C MET A 359 13.87 12.56 17.65
N HIS A 360 14.19 11.97 18.80
CA HIS A 360 14.90 10.70 18.89
C HIS A 360 13.99 9.48 18.66
N ASP A 361 12.68 9.62 18.82
CA ASP A 361 11.72 8.53 18.58
C ASP A 361 11.75 8.01 17.13
N ASP A 362 11.42 6.73 16.96
CA ASP A 362 11.31 6.08 15.65
C ASP A 362 10.07 6.57 14.86
N GLU A 363 9.15 7.29 15.50
CA GLU A 363 7.93 7.83 14.89
C GLU A 363 7.76 9.30 15.31
N VAL A 364 7.86 10.21 14.34
CA VAL A 364 7.71 11.66 14.58
C VAL A 364 6.39 12.13 13.99
N THR A 365 5.53 12.69 14.84
CA THR A 365 4.26 13.30 14.43
C THR A 365 4.39 14.82 14.34
N ILE A 366 4.00 15.38 13.19
CA ILE A 366 3.92 16.81 12.94
C ILE A 366 2.45 17.17 12.81
N THR A 367 1.96 18.14 13.59
CA THR A 367 0.61 18.69 13.44
C THR A 367 0.70 20.09 12.85
N VAL A 368 -0.07 20.36 11.80
CA VAL A 368 -0.24 21.66 11.17
C VAL A 368 -1.70 22.07 11.35
N ASP A 369 -1.96 23.10 12.16
CA ASP A 369 -3.30 23.66 12.35
C ASP A 369 -3.46 24.90 11.48
N LEU A 370 -4.44 24.88 10.57
CA LEU A 370 -4.69 25.97 9.64
C LEU A 370 -5.72 26.99 10.14
N HIS A 371 -6.46 26.68 11.21
CA HIS A 371 -7.51 27.54 11.76
C HIS A 371 -8.52 28.06 10.72
N ALA A 372 -8.75 27.30 9.65
CA ALA A 372 -9.48 27.73 8.46
C ALA A 372 -10.73 26.87 8.13
N GLY A 373 -11.07 25.92 8.99
CA GLY A 373 -12.23 25.05 8.83
C GLY A 373 -12.29 23.93 9.88
N HIS A 374 -12.83 22.78 9.51
CA HIS A 374 -13.05 21.63 10.41
C HIS A 374 -12.57 20.30 9.82
N GLU A 375 -12.05 20.33 8.60
CA GLU A 375 -11.59 19.13 7.92
C GLU A 375 -10.14 18.80 8.29
N LYS A 376 -9.76 17.54 8.03
CA LYS A 376 -8.42 17.04 8.33
C LYS A 376 -7.88 16.14 7.24
N GLY A 377 -6.55 16.04 7.17
CA GLY A 377 -5.84 15.14 6.26
C GLY A 377 -4.56 14.67 6.91
N THR A 378 -4.25 13.39 6.72
CA THR A 378 -3.05 12.75 7.26
C THR A 378 -2.26 12.15 6.12
N ALA A 379 -0.93 12.23 6.20
CA ALA A 379 -0.02 11.54 5.32
C ALA A 379 1.18 10.98 6.08
N TRP A 380 1.80 9.94 5.53
CA TRP A 380 2.95 9.27 6.11
C TRP A 380 4.13 9.25 5.13
N GLY A 381 5.33 9.34 5.67
CA GLY A 381 6.55 9.12 4.92
C GLY A 381 7.66 8.69 5.84
N CYS A 382 8.89 8.89 5.42
CA CYS A 382 10.06 8.59 6.25
C CYS A 382 11.10 9.69 6.15
N ASP A 383 12.12 9.64 6.99
CA ASP A 383 13.30 10.47 6.86
C ASP A 383 14.09 10.20 5.55
N LEU A 384 15.05 11.06 5.22
CA LEU A 384 15.95 10.89 4.07
C LEU A 384 17.39 10.74 4.59
N SER A 385 17.86 9.50 4.61
CA SER A 385 19.19 9.15 5.15
C SER A 385 20.26 8.98 4.06
N TYR A 386 21.50 8.81 4.50
CA TYR A 386 22.60 8.42 3.59
C TYR A 386 22.40 7.02 2.98
N ASP A 387 21.74 6.11 3.69
CA ASP A 387 21.55 4.74 3.20
C ASP A 387 20.56 4.68 2.04
N TYR A 388 19.55 5.57 1.99
CA TYR A 388 18.70 5.72 0.80
C TYR A 388 19.54 5.96 -0.46
N VAL A 389 20.47 6.92 -0.40
CA VAL A 389 21.36 7.26 -1.52
C VAL A 389 22.29 6.09 -1.85
N LYS A 390 22.85 5.44 -0.84
CA LYS A 390 23.76 4.30 -1.03
C LYS A 390 23.06 3.09 -1.66
N ILE A 391 21.85 2.75 -1.23
CA ILE A 391 21.05 1.66 -1.79
C ILE A 391 20.77 1.95 -3.26
N ASN A 392 20.22 3.13 -3.57
CA ASN A 392 19.77 3.46 -4.92
C ASN A 392 20.90 3.82 -5.89
N ALA A 393 22.08 4.22 -5.41
CA ALA A 393 23.27 4.42 -6.25
C ALA A 393 23.96 3.10 -6.63
N LEU A 394 23.74 2.02 -5.87
CA LEU A 394 24.38 0.71 -6.07
C LEU A 394 23.43 -0.35 -6.62
N TYR A 395 22.11 -0.12 -6.51
CA TYR A 395 21.09 -0.98 -7.08
C TYR A 395 20.93 -0.64 -8.58
N HIS A 396 21.17 -1.61 -9.46
CA HIS A 396 21.03 -1.44 -10.90
C HIS A 396 19.62 -1.87 -11.34
N THR A 397 18.93 -0.99 -12.07
CA THR A 397 17.67 -1.26 -12.76
C THR A 397 17.88 -1.61 -14.23
#